data_AF-A0A9Q9AYJ9-F1
#
_entry.id   AF-A0A9Q9AYJ9-F1
#
_cell.length_a   1.000
_cell.length_b   1.000
_cell.length_c   1.000
_cell.angle_alpha   90.00
_cell.angle_beta   90.00
_cell.angle_gamma   90.00
#
_symmetry.space_group_name_H-M   'P 1'
#
loop_
_entity.id
_entity.type
_entity.pdbx_description
1 polymer ?
#
loop_
_entity_poly.entity_id
_entity_poly.type
_entity_poly.pdbx_seq_one_letter_code
_entity_poly.pdbx_strand_id
1 'polypeptide(L)'
;MASKAIDMRAAAAKFFTASHFAVAGASSDPLKFGHRIFAWYLQRELPAMPLNPTIPSVTVRSRDFDTVPSPSKVTDPKTTSLSVITQPPVTAKLLQEAKEAGIHAVWLQPGSFTDKELEYAIKHWPDAAVGGYADGTVGGEGWCVLVDGETAMEGAKSLSTNAEAAETGKPARDPRPRRAGHRVFKRPSKTEPVVGRKARVKKHVLDRIQRTENIRLRQILANLEG
;
A
#
# COMPACT_ATOMS: atom_id res chain seq x y z
N MET A 1 7.98 -15.41 -16.82
CA MET A 1 7.24 -15.66 -15.57
C MET A 1 6.22 -14.55 -15.41
N ALA A 2 4.94 -14.87 -15.20
CA ALA A 2 3.92 -13.84 -14.98
C ALA A 2 4.25 -13.13 -13.66
N SER A 3 4.46 -11.81 -13.68
CA SER A 3 4.58 -11.03 -12.45
C SER A 3 3.27 -11.23 -11.66
N LYS A 4 3.40 -11.67 -10.41
CA LYS A 4 2.26 -11.69 -9.50
C LYS A 4 1.83 -10.23 -9.34
N ALA A 5 0.62 -9.88 -9.77
CA ALA A 5 0.08 -8.56 -9.55
C ALA A 5 0.11 -8.27 -8.05
N ILE A 6 0.69 -7.14 -7.66
CA ILE A 6 0.77 -6.78 -6.24
C ILE A 6 -0.63 -6.36 -5.78
N ASP A 7 -1.04 -6.91 -4.63
CA ASP A 7 -2.23 -6.46 -3.93
C ASP A 7 -1.89 -5.16 -3.17
N MET A 8 -2.29 -4.02 -3.74
CA MET A 8 -1.99 -2.71 -3.13
C MET A 8 -2.69 -2.51 -1.78
N ARG A 9 -3.85 -3.14 -1.52
CA ARG A 9 -4.49 -3.05 -0.19
C ARG A 9 -3.64 -3.75 0.86
N ALA A 10 -3.13 -4.94 0.52
CA ALA A 10 -2.24 -5.68 1.40
C ALA A 10 -0.92 -4.92 1.63
N ALA A 11 -0.34 -4.33 0.59
CA ALA A 11 0.87 -3.51 0.71
C ALA A 11 0.64 -2.26 1.58
N ALA A 12 -0.50 -1.59 1.40
CA ALA A 12 -0.89 -0.45 2.22
C ALA A 12 -1.10 -0.83 3.69
N ALA A 13 -1.74 -1.97 3.96
CA ALA A 13 -1.84 -2.50 5.32
C ALA A 13 -0.46 -2.82 5.92
N LYS A 14 0.42 -3.48 5.15
CA LYS A 14 1.79 -3.80 5.57
C LYS A 14 2.62 -2.55 5.86
N PHE A 15 2.42 -1.47 5.11
CA PHE A 15 3.07 -0.19 5.39
C PHE A 15 2.76 0.33 6.80
N PHE A 16 1.52 0.16 7.28
CA PHE A 16 1.13 0.61 8.63
C PHE A 16 1.44 -0.39 9.75
N THR A 17 2.12 -1.51 9.47
CA THR A 17 2.65 -2.39 10.54
C THR A 17 3.99 -1.90 11.08
N ALA A 18 4.58 -0.86 10.52
CA ALA A 18 5.81 -0.26 11.01
C ALA A 18 5.61 0.45 12.37
N SER A 19 6.65 0.43 13.20
CA SER A 19 6.67 1.16 14.48
C SER A 19 6.90 2.66 14.29
N HIS A 20 7.62 3.03 13.23
CA HIS A 20 7.99 4.41 12.94
C HIS A 20 7.69 4.75 11.48
N PHE A 21 7.56 6.05 11.21
CA PHE A 21 7.33 6.57 9.87
C PHE A 21 8.31 7.68 9.56
N ALA A 22 8.76 7.74 8.31
CA ALA A 22 9.56 8.84 7.80
C ALA A 22 8.81 9.53 6.65
N VAL A 23 8.74 10.85 6.66
CA VAL A 23 7.98 11.63 5.67
C VAL A 23 8.94 12.49 4.86
N ALA A 24 9.32 12.00 3.68
CA ALA A 24 10.20 12.70 2.77
C ALA A 24 9.44 13.76 1.96
N GLY A 25 9.86 15.00 2.07
CA GLY A 25 9.16 16.15 1.50
C GLY A 25 8.18 16.84 2.46
N ALA A 26 8.32 16.59 3.78
CA ALA A 26 7.63 17.37 4.80
C ALA A 26 7.99 18.87 4.70
N SER A 27 7.06 19.74 5.07
CA SER A 27 7.24 21.19 4.98
C SER A 27 6.51 21.94 6.09
N SER A 28 7.03 23.10 6.49
CA SER A 28 6.35 24.03 7.40
C SER A 28 5.21 24.80 6.73
N ASP A 29 5.16 24.85 5.39
CA ASP A 29 4.15 25.60 4.63
C ASP A 29 2.82 24.82 4.55
N PRO A 30 1.73 25.31 5.18
CA PRO A 30 0.44 24.62 5.21
C PRO A 30 -0.21 24.38 3.84
N LEU A 31 0.18 25.16 2.83
CA LEU A 31 -0.33 25.02 1.47
C LEU A 31 0.30 23.82 0.74
N LYS A 32 1.49 23.38 1.19
CA LYS A 32 2.19 22.25 0.56
C LYS A 32 1.60 20.92 1.01
N PHE A 33 1.50 20.01 0.04
CA PHE A 33 1.00 18.66 0.29
C PHE A 33 1.79 17.92 1.37
N GLY A 34 3.12 18.09 1.40
CA GLY A 34 3.98 17.51 2.43
C GLY A 34 3.66 17.96 3.85
N HIS A 35 3.18 19.20 4.06
CA HIS A 35 2.71 19.66 5.37
C HIS A 35 1.44 18.92 5.78
N ARG A 36 0.48 18.82 4.87
CA ARG A 36 -0.81 18.12 5.12
C ARG A 36 -0.59 16.65 5.44
N ILE A 37 0.30 15.98 4.70
CA ILE A 37 0.68 14.58 4.99
C ILE A 37 1.34 14.45 6.34
N PHE A 38 2.36 15.27 6.64
CA PHE A 38 3.05 15.15 7.93
C PHE A 38 2.10 15.45 9.10
N ALA A 39 1.23 16.47 8.98
CA ALA A 39 0.20 16.76 9.97
C ALA A 39 -0.78 15.59 10.16
N TRP A 40 -1.14 14.86 9.09
CA TRP A 40 -2.02 13.70 9.15
C TRP A 40 -1.44 12.58 10.03
N TYR A 41 -0.14 12.29 9.90
CA TYR A 41 0.57 11.33 10.76
C TYR A 41 0.55 11.80 12.22
N LEU A 42 0.92 13.05 12.47
CA LEU A 42 0.97 13.62 13.81
C LEU A 42 -0.40 13.68 14.50
N GLN A 43 -1.49 13.89 13.75
CA GLN A 43 -2.85 13.89 14.28
C GLN A 43 -3.29 12.50 14.76
N ARG A 44 -2.71 11.44 14.18
CA ARG A 44 -2.99 10.03 14.53
C ARG A 44 -2.01 9.46 15.54
N GLU A 45 -1.17 10.32 16.12
CA GLU A 45 -0.17 9.92 17.11
C GLU A 45 0.80 8.86 16.56
N LEU A 46 0.97 8.82 15.23
CA LEU A 46 1.94 7.95 14.59
C LEU A 46 3.35 8.53 14.78
N PRO A 47 4.36 7.73 15.21
CA PRO A 47 5.73 8.20 15.38
C PRO A 47 6.39 8.55 14.04
N ALA A 48 6.17 9.78 13.57
CA ALA A 48 6.62 10.25 12.27
C ALA A 48 7.73 11.29 12.39
N MET A 49 8.81 11.10 11.64
CA MET A 49 9.91 12.07 11.50
C MET A 49 9.94 12.66 10.09
N PRO A 50 10.20 13.96 9.94
CA PRO A 50 10.35 14.59 8.63
C PRO A 50 11.72 14.26 8.03
N LEU A 51 11.77 13.99 6.73
CA LEU A 51 13.00 13.79 5.96
C LEU A 51 13.21 14.99 5.02
N ASN A 52 14.31 15.72 5.23
CA ASN A 52 14.72 16.84 4.38
C ASN A 52 16.24 17.07 4.52
N PRO A 53 17.04 17.01 3.44
CA PRO A 53 18.49 17.23 3.52
C PRO A 53 18.89 18.71 3.65
N THR A 54 17.98 19.65 3.36
CA THR A 54 18.32 21.09 3.23
C THR A 54 17.79 21.92 4.38
N ILE A 55 16.63 21.57 4.92
CA ILE A 55 16.00 22.31 6.00
C ILE A 55 16.17 21.49 7.28
N PRO A 56 16.75 22.04 8.37
CA PRO A 56 17.07 21.28 9.58
C PRO A 56 15.86 20.96 10.46
N SER A 57 14.77 21.73 10.35
CA SER A 57 13.53 21.49 11.10
C SER A 57 12.30 21.93 10.30
N VAL A 58 11.17 21.27 10.54
CA VAL A 58 9.87 21.71 10.03
C VAL A 58 8.91 22.00 11.16
N THR A 59 8.10 23.04 11.02
CA THR A 59 7.13 23.47 12.01
C THR A 59 5.74 23.06 11.57
N VAL A 60 5.09 22.17 12.31
CA VAL A 60 3.73 21.69 12.03
C VAL A 60 2.94 21.65 13.33
N ARG A 61 1.71 22.20 13.32
CA ARG A 61 0.87 22.33 14.52
C ARG A 61 1.58 23.03 15.69
N SER A 62 2.31 24.11 15.39
CA SER A 62 3.07 24.91 16.37
C SER A 62 4.13 24.14 17.16
N ARG A 63 4.64 23.03 16.60
CA ARG A 63 5.77 22.28 17.13
C ARG A 63 6.83 22.11 16.05
N ASP A 64 8.09 22.21 16.46
CA ASP A 64 9.24 21.99 15.59
C ASP A 64 9.65 20.52 15.65
N PHE A 65 10.00 19.98 14.48
CA PHE A 65 10.47 18.62 14.31
C PHE A 65 11.78 18.65 13.54
N ASP A 66 12.84 18.14 14.17
CA ASP A 66 14.13 17.99 13.53
C ASP A 66 14.02 17.04 12.34
N THR A 67 14.62 17.44 11.24
CA THR A 67 14.63 16.64 10.02
C THR A 67 15.78 15.66 10.02
N VAL A 68 15.53 14.48 9.51
CA VAL A 68 16.58 13.54 9.12
C VAL A 68 17.00 13.89 7.68
N PRO A 69 18.30 13.87 7.31
CA PRO A 69 18.72 14.28 5.98
C PRO A 69 18.51 13.21 4.90
N SER A 70 18.51 11.93 5.27
CA SER A 70 18.33 10.81 4.34
C SER A 70 17.81 9.55 5.03
N PRO A 71 17.19 8.61 4.29
CA PRO A 71 16.79 7.30 4.81
C PRO A 71 17.95 6.54 5.48
N SER A 72 19.19 6.71 5.02
CA SER A 72 20.38 6.08 5.61
C SER A 72 20.74 6.59 7.01
N LYS A 73 20.10 7.67 7.48
CA LYS A 73 20.27 8.23 8.83
C LYS A 73 19.10 7.95 9.75
N VAL A 74 18.13 7.17 9.31
CA VAL A 74 17.05 6.66 10.16
C VAL A 74 17.62 5.65 11.15
N THR A 75 17.29 5.77 12.43
CA THR A 75 17.81 4.91 13.52
C THR A 75 17.40 3.45 13.35
N ASP A 76 16.11 3.19 13.12
CA ASP A 76 15.55 1.84 13.03
C ASP A 76 14.87 1.60 11.66
N PRO A 77 15.64 1.53 10.56
CA PRO A 77 15.07 1.50 9.21
C PRO A 77 14.18 0.27 8.97
N LYS A 78 14.52 -0.89 9.56
CA LYS A 78 13.76 -2.14 9.43
C LYS A 78 12.37 -2.11 10.07
N THR A 79 12.11 -1.16 10.96
CA THR A 79 10.79 -0.93 11.58
C THR A 79 10.22 0.44 11.20
N THR A 80 10.82 1.10 10.21
CA THR A 80 10.40 2.40 9.70
C THR A 80 9.84 2.27 8.29
N SER A 81 8.66 2.84 8.06
CA SER A 81 8.08 2.98 6.72
C SER A 81 8.23 4.40 6.17
N LEU A 82 8.51 4.51 4.87
CA LEU A 82 8.84 5.78 4.22
C LEU A 82 7.70 6.27 3.33
N SER A 83 7.08 7.39 3.70
CA SER A 83 6.14 8.14 2.86
C SER A 83 6.90 9.17 2.01
N VAL A 84 6.78 9.10 0.70
CA VAL A 84 7.53 9.94 -0.25
C VAL A 84 6.60 10.91 -0.99
N ILE A 85 6.89 12.20 -0.87
CA ILE A 85 6.14 13.31 -1.49
C ILE A 85 7.03 14.15 -2.42
N THR A 86 8.32 13.84 -2.50
CA THR A 86 9.30 14.60 -3.28
C THR A 86 9.11 14.37 -4.79
N GLN A 87 9.67 15.28 -5.59
CA GLN A 87 9.64 15.17 -7.06
C GLN A 87 10.38 13.90 -7.54
N PRO A 88 10.00 13.30 -8.69
CA PRO A 88 10.51 12.00 -9.13
C PRO A 88 12.04 11.81 -9.11
N PRO A 89 12.88 12.79 -9.52
CA PRO A 89 14.33 12.63 -9.45
C PRO A 89 14.86 12.47 -8.02
N VAL A 90 14.23 13.14 -7.06
CA VAL A 90 14.57 13.03 -5.64
C VAL A 90 14.05 11.72 -5.07
N THR A 91 12.82 11.32 -5.45
CA THR A 91 12.25 10.01 -5.11
C THR A 91 13.16 8.87 -5.53
N ALA A 92 13.69 8.90 -6.76
CA ALA A 92 14.60 7.86 -7.27
C ALA A 92 15.85 7.69 -6.39
N LYS A 93 16.41 8.80 -5.87
CA LYS A 93 17.55 8.76 -4.94
C LYS A 93 17.14 8.21 -3.58
N LEU A 94 16.02 8.70 -3.03
CA LEU A 94 15.51 8.25 -1.74
C LEU A 94 15.19 6.76 -1.73
N LEU A 95 14.63 6.21 -2.81
CA LEU A 95 14.34 4.78 -2.92
C LEU A 95 15.62 3.93 -2.91
N GLN A 96 16.72 4.42 -3.50
CA GLN A 96 18.02 3.71 -3.44
C GLN A 96 18.56 3.71 -2.01
N GLU A 97 18.60 4.86 -1.36
CA GLU A 97 19.06 5.01 0.03
C GLU A 97 18.19 4.20 1.01
N ALA A 98 16.86 4.21 0.81
CA ALA A 98 15.91 3.47 1.63
C ALA A 98 16.11 1.96 1.49
N LYS A 99 16.34 1.48 0.26
CA LYS A 99 16.63 0.07 0.01
C LYS A 99 17.94 -0.35 0.68
N GLU A 100 18.99 0.45 0.55
CA GLU A 100 20.30 0.17 1.17
C GLU A 100 20.22 0.18 2.70
N ALA A 101 19.44 1.09 3.28
CA ALA A 101 19.21 1.14 4.72
C ALA A 101 18.32 0.00 5.24
N GLY A 102 17.55 -0.67 4.37
CA GLY A 102 16.62 -1.71 4.75
C GLY A 102 15.30 -1.18 5.31
N ILE A 103 14.78 -0.08 4.75
CA ILE A 103 13.46 0.47 5.08
C ILE A 103 12.36 -0.58 4.92
N HIS A 104 11.43 -0.65 5.87
CA HIS A 104 10.39 -1.69 5.95
C HIS A 104 9.43 -1.69 4.75
N ALA A 105 8.88 -0.52 4.43
CA ALA A 105 7.89 -0.33 3.38
C ALA A 105 7.98 1.09 2.83
N VAL A 106 7.49 1.30 1.60
CA VAL A 106 7.48 2.61 0.94
C VAL A 106 6.09 2.95 0.41
N TRP A 107 5.70 4.21 0.53
CA TRP A 107 4.47 4.75 -0.05
C TRP A 107 4.78 5.98 -0.88
N LEU A 108 4.59 5.86 -2.19
CA LEU A 108 4.85 6.93 -3.15
C LEU A 108 3.53 7.65 -3.40
N GLN A 109 3.45 8.89 -2.95
CA GLN A 109 2.23 9.69 -3.08
C GLN A 109 2.01 10.15 -4.53
N PRO A 110 0.78 10.50 -4.92
CA PRO A 110 0.51 11.05 -6.25
C PRO A 110 1.42 12.24 -6.56
N GLY A 111 2.01 12.22 -7.77
CA GLY A 111 2.98 13.23 -8.21
C GLY A 111 4.43 13.01 -7.75
N SER A 112 4.72 12.03 -6.89
CA SER A 112 6.08 11.76 -6.42
C SER A 112 6.87 10.81 -7.32
N PHE A 113 6.27 10.26 -8.37
CA PHE A 113 6.83 9.17 -9.16
C PHE A 113 6.41 9.23 -10.62
N THR A 114 7.24 8.64 -11.48
CA THR A 114 6.85 8.12 -12.80
C THR A 114 6.77 6.60 -12.74
N ASP A 115 6.46 5.95 -13.86
CA ASP A 115 6.52 4.48 -13.97
C ASP A 115 7.87 3.92 -13.50
N LYS A 116 8.97 4.63 -13.76
CA LYS A 116 10.32 4.21 -13.38
C LYS A 116 10.48 4.06 -11.86
N GLU A 117 10.06 5.06 -11.09
CA GLU A 117 10.21 5.03 -9.62
C GLU A 117 9.23 4.03 -9.00
N LEU A 118 8.01 3.92 -9.55
CA LEU A 118 7.02 2.95 -9.09
C LEU A 118 7.48 1.51 -9.35
N GLU A 119 7.99 1.21 -10.55
CA GLU A 119 8.55 -0.10 -10.89
C GLU A 119 9.75 -0.45 -10.01
N TYR A 120 10.63 0.52 -9.73
CA TYR A 120 11.75 0.32 -8.82
C TYR A 120 11.27 -0.04 -7.42
N ALA A 121 10.29 0.70 -6.88
CA ALA A 121 9.71 0.44 -5.57
C ALA A 121 9.07 -0.95 -5.52
N ILE A 122 8.23 -1.29 -6.50
CA ILE A 122 7.59 -2.61 -6.63
C ILE A 122 8.61 -3.75 -6.69
N LYS A 123 9.72 -3.56 -7.42
CA LYS A 123 10.78 -4.57 -7.54
C LYS A 123 11.50 -4.83 -6.20
N HIS A 124 11.67 -3.79 -5.39
CA HIS A 124 12.48 -3.85 -4.17
C HIS A 124 11.66 -4.03 -2.88
N TRP A 125 10.36 -3.75 -2.93
CA TRP A 125 9.37 -4.01 -1.88
C TRP A 125 8.14 -4.74 -2.47
N PRO A 126 8.29 -6.02 -2.89
CA PRO A 126 7.29 -6.73 -3.70
C PRO A 126 5.91 -6.91 -3.04
N ASP A 127 5.81 -6.73 -1.73
CA ASP A 127 4.58 -6.77 -0.95
C ASP A 127 4.41 -5.56 -0.02
N ALA A 128 5.26 -4.53 -0.16
CA ALA A 128 5.38 -3.40 0.76
C ALA A 128 5.64 -2.05 0.05
N ALA A 129 5.47 -1.99 -1.27
CA ALA A 129 5.43 -0.75 -2.04
C ALA A 129 3.98 -0.38 -2.34
N VAL A 130 3.62 0.87 -2.04
CA VAL A 130 2.30 1.45 -2.31
C VAL A 130 2.45 2.63 -3.25
N GLY A 131 1.58 2.72 -4.25
CA GLY A 131 1.58 3.82 -5.22
C GLY A 131 0.76 3.47 -6.46
N GLY A 132 0.82 4.35 -7.46
CA GLY A 132 0.13 4.15 -8.74
C GLY A 132 -1.40 4.25 -8.65
N TYR A 133 -2.06 3.67 -9.65
CA TYR A 133 -3.51 3.77 -9.88
C TYR A 133 -4.20 2.39 -9.84
N ALA A 134 -3.57 1.41 -9.19
CA ALA A 134 -4.13 0.07 -9.10
C ALA A 134 -5.42 0.06 -8.28
N ASP A 135 -6.32 -0.87 -8.61
CA ASP A 135 -7.61 -1.01 -7.95
C ASP A 135 -7.46 -1.11 -6.43
N GLY A 136 -8.24 -0.30 -5.71
CA GLY A 136 -8.44 -0.45 -4.28
C GLY A 136 -8.44 0.84 -3.48
N THR A 137 -7.78 1.87 -4.02
CA THR A 137 -7.95 3.25 -3.59
C THR A 137 -9.31 3.80 -4.01
N VAL A 138 -9.86 4.73 -3.23
CA VAL A 138 -11.03 5.54 -3.62
C VAL A 138 -10.62 6.91 -4.20
N GLY A 139 -9.31 7.20 -4.23
CA GLY A 139 -8.75 8.43 -4.78
C GLY A 139 -8.65 8.39 -6.30
N GLY A 140 -9.09 9.45 -6.97
CA GLY A 140 -9.01 9.58 -8.44
C GLY A 140 -7.58 9.72 -8.98
N GLU A 141 -6.63 10.12 -8.12
CA GLU A 141 -5.24 10.41 -8.47
C GLU A 141 -4.26 9.30 -8.03
N GLY A 142 -4.79 8.16 -7.57
CA GLY A 142 -3.99 7.04 -7.07
C GLY A 142 -3.90 6.98 -5.54
N TRP A 143 -3.09 6.04 -5.06
CA TRP A 143 -2.98 5.71 -3.64
C TRP A 143 -2.45 6.86 -2.80
N CYS A 144 -3.26 7.36 -1.86
CA CYS A 144 -2.95 8.56 -1.08
C CYS A 144 -3.18 8.34 0.40
N VAL A 145 -2.18 8.59 1.26
CA VAL A 145 -2.33 8.47 2.72
C VAL A 145 -3.51 9.29 3.29
N LEU A 146 -3.81 10.48 2.75
CA LEU A 146 -4.97 11.27 3.22
C LEU A 146 -6.32 10.61 2.90
N VAL A 147 -6.36 9.72 1.91
CA VAL A 147 -7.58 9.09 1.39
C VAL A 147 -7.69 7.65 1.90
N ASP A 148 -6.61 6.88 1.75
CA ASP A 148 -6.56 5.45 1.98
C ASP A 148 -5.93 5.07 3.32
N GLY A 149 -5.29 6.01 4.02
CA GLY A 149 -4.51 5.74 5.22
C GLY A 149 -5.32 5.13 6.36
N GLU A 150 -6.57 5.58 6.58
CA GLU A 150 -7.46 5.00 7.59
C GLU A 150 -7.78 3.54 7.31
N THR A 151 -8.17 3.24 6.07
CA THR A 151 -8.50 1.88 5.64
C THR A 151 -7.28 0.98 5.74
N ALA A 152 -6.10 1.50 5.40
CA ALA A 152 -4.84 0.77 5.47
C ALA A 152 -4.42 0.49 6.93
N MET A 153 -4.56 1.45 7.85
CA MET A 153 -4.32 1.24 9.28
C MET A 153 -5.27 0.18 9.87
N GLU A 154 -6.54 0.19 9.49
CA GLU A 154 -7.49 -0.85 9.95
C GLU A 154 -7.12 -2.24 9.40
N GLY A 155 -6.67 -2.29 8.14
CA GLY A 155 -6.09 -3.48 7.55
C GLY A 155 -4.87 -3.99 8.34
N ALA A 156 -3.99 -3.10 8.80
CA ALA A 156 -2.81 -3.44 9.59
C ALA A 156 -3.17 -4.09 10.94
N LYS A 157 -4.18 -3.57 11.65
CA LYS A 157 -4.68 -4.18 12.90
C LYS A 157 -5.26 -5.57 12.68
N SER A 158 -5.91 -5.78 11.52
CA SER A 158 -6.43 -7.09 11.13
C SER A 158 -5.30 -8.09 10.85
N LEU A 159 -4.13 -7.63 10.39
CA LEU A 159 -2.96 -8.49 10.19
C LEU A 159 -2.34 -8.91 11.53
N SER A 160 -2.22 -7.99 12.50
CA SER A 160 -1.66 -8.32 13.82
C SER A 160 -2.54 -9.27 14.62
N THR A 161 -3.85 -9.04 14.65
CA THR A 161 -4.81 -9.94 15.33
C THR A 161 -4.82 -11.36 14.75
N ASN A 162 -4.72 -11.51 13.44
CA ASN A 162 -4.64 -12.82 12.79
C ASN A 162 -3.31 -13.54 13.07
N ALA A 163 -2.20 -12.80 13.24
CA ALA A 163 -0.91 -13.39 13.61
C ALA A 163 -0.94 -13.94 15.05
N GLU A 164 -1.49 -13.17 16.00
CA GLU A 164 -1.65 -13.60 17.39
C GLU A 164 -2.60 -14.81 17.53
N ALA A 165 -3.68 -14.84 16.74
CA ALA A 165 -4.61 -15.98 16.72
C ALA A 165 -3.97 -17.26 16.13
N ALA A 166 -3.05 -17.14 15.18
CA ALA A 166 -2.31 -18.27 14.62
C ALA A 166 -1.26 -18.81 15.60
N GLU A 167 -0.64 -17.95 16.40
CA GLU A 167 0.40 -18.32 17.37
C GLU A 167 -0.18 -18.92 18.67
N THR A 168 -1.39 -18.53 19.06
CA THR A 168 -2.10 -19.06 20.24
C THR A 168 -2.82 -20.41 20.02
N GLY A 169 -2.66 -21.01 18.84
CA GLY A 169 -3.14 -22.36 18.53
C GLY A 169 -2.49 -23.45 19.38
N LYS A 170 -3.02 -23.68 20.60
CA LYS A 170 -2.73 -24.86 21.44
C LYS A 170 -2.78 -26.14 20.58
N PRO A 171 -1.85 -27.10 20.75
CA PRO A 171 -1.91 -28.36 20.01
C PRO A 171 -3.24 -29.05 20.31
N ALA A 172 -3.95 -29.42 19.23
CA ALA A 172 -5.15 -30.22 19.31
C ALA A 172 -4.85 -31.48 20.14
N ARG A 173 -5.59 -31.64 21.25
CA ARG A 173 -5.54 -32.87 22.06
C ARG A 173 -5.88 -34.06 21.16
N ASP A 174 -5.00 -35.03 21.18
CA ASP A 174 -5.13 -36.38 20.63
C ASP A 174 -6.57 -36.95 20.76
N PRO A 175 -7.28 -37.20 19.65
CA PRO A 175 -8.53 -37.92 19.72
C PRO A 175 -8.23 -39.42 19.79
N ARG A 176 -8.21 -39.96 21.02
CA ARG A 176 -8.29 -41.41 21.26
C ARG A 176 -9.41 -42.07 20.43
N PRO A 177 -9.21 -43.30 19.93
CA PRO A 177 -10.11 -43.90 18.95
C PRO A 177 -11.42 -44.31 19.63
N ARG A 178 -12.56 -43.85 19.09
CA ARG A 178 -13.88 -44.41 19.43
C ARG A 178 -14.35 -45.36 18.33
N ARG A 179 -14.89 -46.48 18.81
CA ARG A 179 -15.28 -47.70 18.11
C ARG A 179 -16.21 -47.46 16.91
N ALA A 180 -16.06 -48.36 15.94
CA ALA A 180 -16.83 -48.48 14.72
C ALA A 180 -18.34 -48.57 14.95
N GLY A 181 -19.08 -47.70 14.28
CA GLY A 181 -20.51 -47.84 14.03
C GLY A 181 -20.74 -47.65 12.53
N HIS A 182 -21.19 -48.71 11.86
CA HIS A 182 -21.54 -48.71 10.45
C HIS A 182 -22.63 -47.66 10.16
N ARG A 183 -22.40 -46.78 9.18
CA ARG A 183 -23.47 -46.06 8.49
C ARG A 183 -23.18 -45.94 7.00
N VAL A 184 -24.21 -46.32 6.25
CA VAL A 184 -24.29 -46.56 4.81
C VAL A 184 -23.95 -45.31 3.98
N PHE A 185 -23.21 -45.51 2.89
CA PHE A 185 -22.92 -44.55 1.83
C PHE A 185 -24.19 -44.06 1.11
N LYS A 186 -24.31 -42.75 0.92
CA LYS A 186 -25.04 -42.17 -0.23
C LYS A 186 -24.11 -41.21 -0.98
N ARG A 187 -23.86 -41.53 -2.25
CA ARG A 187 -23.18 -40.66 -3.23
C ARG A 187 -24.12 -39.51 -3.64
N PRO A 188 -23.66 -38.25 -3.75
CA PRO A 188 -24.38 -37.23 -4.50
C PRO A 188 -24.08 -37.35 -6.00
N SER A 189 -25.13 -37.19 -6.80
CA SER A 189 -25.15 -37.22 -8.26
C SER A 189 -24.50 -35.99 -8.88
N LYS A 190 -23.74 -36.19 -9.96
CA LYS A 190 -23.24 -35.15 -10.86
C LYS A 190 -24.38 -34.64 -11.73
N THR A 191 -24.79 -33.38 -11.58
CA THR A 191 -25.34 -32.52 -12.67
C THR A 191 -25.57 -31.10 -12.13
N GLU A 192 -24.63 -30.19 -12.38
CA GLU A 192 -24.92 -28.75 -12.47
C GLU A 192 -24.49 -28.28 -13.87
N PRO A 193 -25.30 -27.45 -14.56
CA PRO A 193 -25.02 -27.08 -15.94
C PRO A 193 -23.92 -26.01 -16.03
N VAL A 194 -22.89 -26.27 -16.85
CA VAL A 194 -21.71 -25.42 -17.12
C VAL A 194 -22.05 -24.21 -18.02
N VAL A 195 -23.25 -23.64 -17.90
CA VAL A 195 -23.70 -22.48 -18.70
C VAL A 195 -23.75 -21.25 -17.80
N GLY A 196 -22.59 -20.65 -17.53
CA GLY A 196 -22.54 -19.41 -16.74
C GLY A 196 -21.16 -18.79 -16.59
N ARG A 197 -20.08 -19.61 -16.53
CA ARG A 197 -18.71 -19.09 -16.39
C ARG A 197 -18.22 -18.36 -17.66
N LYS A 198 -18.41 -18.94 -18.85
CA LYS A 198 -17.94 -18.31 -20.10
C LYS A 198 -18.69 -17.01 -20.42
N ALA A 199 -19.99 -16.94 -20.13
CA ALA A 199 -20.80 -15.73 -20.32
C ALA A 199 -20.36 -14.59 -19.38
N ARG A 200 -20.05 -14.91 -18.11
CA ARG A 200 -19.57 -13.93 -17.12
C ARG A 200 -18.19 -13.38 -17.49
N VAL A 201 -17.28 -14.23 -17.97
CA VAL A 201 -15.95 -13.80 -18.44
C VAL A 201 -16.07 -12.92 -19.69
N LYS A 202 -16.92 -13.30 -20.65
CA LYS A 202 -17.11 -12.50 -21.88
C LYS A 202 -17.69 -11.11 -21.58
N LYS A 203 -18.68 -11.01 -20.68
CA LYS A 203 -19.23 -9.72 -20.24
C LYS A 203 -18.17 -8.83 -19.58
N HIS A 204 -17.34 -9.42 -18.70
CA HIS A 204 -16.29 -8.67 -18.01
C HIS A 204 -15.20 -8.15 -18.96
N VAL A 205 -14.84 -8.93 -19.99
CA VAL A 205 -13.87 -8.50 -21.01
C VAL A 205 -14.43 -7.37 -21.87
N LEU A 206 -15.69 -7.46 -22.32
CA LEU A 206 -16.34 -6.39 -23.08
C LEU A 206 -16.46 -5.09 -22.28
N ASP A 207 -16.89 -5.17 -21.01
CA ASP A 207 -16.99 -3.99 -20.14
C ASP A 207 -15.61 -3.31 -19.94
N ARG A 208 -14.52 -4.09 -19.96
CA ARG A 208 -13.16 -3.57 -19.81
C ARG A 208 -12.69 -2.83 -21.06
N ILE A 209 -12.95 -3.39 -22.25
CA ILE A 209 -12.63 -2.75 -23.54
C ILE A 209 -13.37 -1.42 -23.67
N GLN A 210 -14.68 -1.41 -23.37
CA GLN A 210 -15.53 -0.21 -23.47
C GLN A 210 -15.06 0.93 -22.53
N ARG A 211 -14.55 0.58 -21.35
CA ARG A 211 -13.98 1.56 -20.40
C ARG A 211 -12.65 2.14 -20.87
N THR A 212 -11.76 1.30 -21.40
CA THR A 212 -10.48 1.75 -21.93
C THR A 212 -10.65 2.66 -23.16
N GLU A 213 -11.59 2.34 -24.05
CA GLU A 213 -11.93 3.22 -25.18
C GLU A 213 -12.51 4.56 -24.71
N ASN A 214 -13.39 4.57 -23.70
CA ASN A 214 -13.92 5.82 -23.13
C ASN A 214 -12.83 6.71 -22.52
N ILE A 215 -11.83 6.13 -21.86
CA ILE A 215 -10.72 6.89 -21.28
C ILE A 215 -9.87 7.51 -22.39
N ARG A 216 -9.54 6.73 -23.44
CA ARG A 216 -8.78 7.25 -24.59
C ARG A 216 -9.52 8.37 -25.32
N LEU A 217 -10.84 8.24 -25.51
CA LEU A 217 -11.66 9.28 -26.13
C LEU A 217 -11.69 10.56 -25.28
N ARG A 218 -11.79 10.45 -23.94
CA ARG A 218 -11.72 11.61 -23.04
C ARG A 218 -10.35 12.30 -23.06
N GLN A 219 -9.25 11.53 -23.15
CA GLN A 219 -7.90 12.09 -23.30
C GLN A 219 -7.71 12.80 -24.63
N ILE A 220 -8.27 12.25 -25.72
CA ILE A 220 -8.22 12.90 -27.04
C ILE A 220 -9.05 14.20 -27.03
N LEU A 221 -10.26 14.19 -26.46
CA LEU A 221 -11.10 15.38 -26.35
C LEU A 221 -10.43 16.48 -25.51
N ALA A 222 -9.82 16.13 -24.37
CA ALA A 222 -9.07 17.08 -23.55
C ALA A 222 -7.87 17.71 -24.28
N ASN A 223 -7.28 17.01 -25.25
CA ASN A 223 -6.17 17.52 -26.07
C ASN A 223 -6.65 18.36 -27.28
N LEU A 224 -7.95 18.37 -27.59
CA LEU A 224 -8.53 19.19 -28.66
C LEU A 224 -9.13 20.51 -28.14
N GLU A 225 -9.39 20.61 -26.83
CA GLU A 225 -9.94 21.80 -26.17
C GLU A 225 -8.85 22.74 -25.58
N GLY A 226 -7.56 22.45 -25.82
CA GLY A 226 -6.41 23.28 -25.43
C GLY A 226 -5.51 23.58 -26.62
#